data_AF-A0A4S4C8V3-F1
#
_entry.id   AF-A0A4S4C8V3-F1
#
_cell.length_a   1.000
_cell.length_b   1.000
_cell.length_c   1.000
_cell.angle_alpha   90.00
_cell.angle_beta   90.00
_cell.angle_gamma   90.00
#
_symmetry.space_group_name_H-M   'P 1'
#
loop_
_entity.id
_entity.type
_entity.pdbx_description
1 polymer ?
#
loop_
_entity_poly.entity_id
_entity_poly.type
_entity_poly.pdbx_seq_one_letter_code
_entity_poly.pdbx_strand_id
1 'polypeptide(L)'
;MTTSEPQRPNKRQQLDERQQLDENQQLDENQQLDENQQSDETQPTSAPAATLVLASASPRRQELIAKLGLPVIIRPSDADENTPPDWSPATIVEELSLRKARAVAEATDRSELAGGAPLAIVVGSDTIVALAGEAMGKPKDESDAEAMLSRLQGRSHEVYTGVTLLDPGTGRAVTRHQVTKVRMKTLSPEQIRRYVATGEPMDKAGAYGIQGGGALLVESIEGDFYGVMGLPVSLVAGMLESFDIVLP
;
A
#
# COMPACT_ATOMS: atom_id res chain seq x y z
N MET A 1 -5.44 -32.68 92.37
CA MET A 1 -5.63 -31.21 92.25
C MET A 1 -4.56 -30.75 91.28
N THR A 2 -4.78 -30.27 90.06
CA THR A 2 -5.93 -29.64 89.36
C THR A 2 -5.65 -29.79 87.85
N THR A 3 -6.57 -30.36 87.08
CA THR A 3 -6.51 -30.33 85.60
C THR A 3 -7.33 -29.15 85.10
N SER A 4 -6.70 -28.19 84.41
CA SER A 4 -7.35 -27.03 83.81
C SER A 4 -8.07 -27.42 82.52
N GLU A 5 -9.40 -27.22 82.48
CA GLU A 5 -10.16 -27.33 81.24
C GLU A 5 -9.81 -26.18 80.28
N PRO A 6 -9.66 -26.43 78.97
CA PRO A 6 -9.55 -25.36 77.99
C PRO A 6 -10.91 -24.66 77.85
N GLN A 7 -10.92 -23.34 78.06
CA GLN A 7 -12.10 -22.50 77.85
C GLN A 7 -12.55 -22.60 76.40
N ARG A 8 -13.79 -23.06 76.19
CA ARG A 8 -14.44 -23.01 74.87
C ARG A 8 -14.59 -21.53 74.46
N PRO A 9 -14.20 -21.15 73.23
CA PRO A 9 -14.35 -19.77 72.76
C PRO A 9 -15.83 -19.35 72.87
N ASN A 10 -16.06 -18.16 73.44
CA ASN A 10 -17.41 -17.63 73.63
C ASN A 10 -18.03 -17.34 72.26
N LYS A 11 -19.36 -17.50 72.12
CA LYS A 11 -20.12 -17.29 70.86
C LYS A 11 -19.75 -16.00 70.13
N ARG A 12 -19.35 -14.96 70.87
CA ARG A 12 -18.92 -13.66 70.32
C ARG A 12 -17.61 -13.76 69.52
N GLN A 13 -16.62 -14.52 69.99
CA GLN A 13 -15.35 -14.74 69.27
C GLN A 13 -15.55 -15.56 67.99
N GLN A 14 -16.46 -16.53 68.00
CA GLN A 14 -16.78 -17.32 66.80
C GLN A 14 -17.58 -16.53 65.75
N LEU A 15 -18.33 -15.50 66.17
CA LEU A 15 -19.03 -14.58 65.28
C LEU A 15 -18.06 -13.60 64.62
N ASP A 16 -17.11 -13.06 65.39
CA ASP A 16 -16.11 -12.11 64.90
C ASP A 16 -15.14 -12.78 63.90
N GLU A 17 -14.71 -14.03 64.14
CA GLU A 17 -13.87 -14.79 63.19
C GLU A 17 -14.59 -15.12 61.88
N ARG A 18 -15.90 -15.43 61.93
CA ARG A 18 -16.69 -15.66 60.71
C ARG A 18 -16.88 -14.39 59.90
N GLN A 19 -17.12 -13.25 60.54
CA GLN A 19 -17.24 -11.97 59.84
C GLN A 19 -15.92 -11.56 59.16
N GLN A 20 -14.78 -11.78 59.81
CA GLN A 20 -13.46 -11.49 59.21
C GLN A 20 -13.14 -12.40 58.02
N LEU A 21 -13.56 -13.67 58.06
CA LEU A 21 -13.39 -14.59 56.94
C LEU A 21 -14.27 -14.20 55.73
N ASP A 22 -15.52 -13.78 55.97
CA ASP A 22 -16.44 -13.33 54.93
C ASP A 22 -15.98 -12.00 54.30
N GLU A 23 -15.45 -11.06 55.10
CA GLU A 23 -14.89 -9.79 54.60
C GLU A 23 -13.62 -10.00 53.75
N ASN A 24 -12.72 -10.91 54.16
CA ASN A 24 -11.53 -11.21 53.38
C ASN A 24 -11.86 -11.91 52.06
N GLN A 25 -12.87 -12.80 52.04
CA GLN A 25 -13.35 -13.42 50.80
C GLN A 25 -13.94 -12.40 49.82
N GLN A 26 -14.70 -11.42 50.32
CA GLN A 26 -15.25 -10.36 49.48
C GLN A 26 -14.19 -9.39 48.94
N LEU A 27 -13.11 -9.15 49.70
CA LEU A 27 -12.00 -8.33 49.24
C LEU A 27 -11.20 -9.01 48.12
N ASP A 28 -10.96 -10.32 48.23
CA ASP A 28 -10.28 -11.11 47.19
C ASP A 28 -11.13 -11.20 45.91
N GLU A 29 -12.45 -11.40 46.02
CA GLU A 29 -13.36 -11.41 44.87
C GLU A 29 -13.43 -10.05 44.17
N ASN A 30 -13.45 -8.94 44.93
CA ASN A 30 -13.46 -7.59 44.34
C ASN A 30 -12.12 -7.23 43.68
N GLN A 31 -10.98 -7.66 44.22
CA GLN A 31 -9.68 -7.47 43.57
C GLN A 31 -9.57 -8.26 42.25
N GLN A 32 -10.10 -9.48 42.20
CA GLN A 32 -10.17 -10.27 40.96
C GLN A 32 -11.15 -9.71 39.91
N LEU A 33 -12.20 -9.01 40.35
CA LEU A 33 -13.12 -8.31 39.45
C LEU A 33 -12.52 -7.02 38.88
N ASP A 34 -11.69 -6.30 39.64
CA ASP A 34 -10.98 -5.10 39.16
C ASP A 34 -9.82 -5.46 38.22
N GLU A 35 -9.07 -6.55 38.48
CA GLU A 35 -8.02 -7.03 37.58
C GLU A 35 -8.59 -7.55 36.24
N ASN A 36 -9.78 -8.16 36.26
CA ASN A 36 -10.47 -8.59 35.03
C ASN A 36 -11.15 -7.43 34.26
N GLN A 37 -11.36 -6.26 34.89
CA GLN A 37 -11.94 -5.08 34.24
C GLN A 37 -10.91 -4.09 33.66
N GLN A 38 -9.62 -4.25 33.99
CA GLN A 38 -8.52 -3.43 33.45
C GLN A 38 -7.81 -4.03 32.22
N SER A 39 -8.31 -5.13 31.66
CA SER A 39 -7.77 -5.74 30.43
C SER A 39 -8.59 -5.47 29.17
N ASP A 40 -9.63 -4.63 29.26
CA ASP A 40 -10.52 -4.30 28.13
C ASP A 40 -10.35 -2.84 27.68
N GLU A 41 -9.09 -2.37 27.57
CA GLU A 41 -8.78 -1.29 26.62
C GLU A 41 -8.93 -1.87 25.22
N THR A 42 -10.17 -1.83 24.72
CA THR A 42 -10.51 -2.12 23.33
C THR A 42 -9.66 -1.26 22.40
N GLN A 43 -8.59 -1.87 21.88
CA GLN A 43 -7.96 -1.45 20.64
C GLN A 43 -9.06 -1.24 19.58
N PRO A 44 -8.95 -0.23 18.70
CA PRO A 44 -9.94 -0.02 17.66
C PRO A 44 -10.11 -1.31 16.87
N THR A 45 -11.36 -1.75 16.78
CA THR A 45 -11.83 -2.93 16.05
C THR A 45 -11.06 -3.13 14.75
N SER A 46 -10.28 -4.22 14.67
CA SER A 46 -9.54 -4.59 13.47
C SER A 46 -10.50 -4.66 12.28
N ALA A 47 -10.33 -3.77 11.30
CA ALA A 47 -11.03 -3.86 10.02
C ALA A 47 -10.89 -5.29 9.46
N PRO A 48 -11.89 -5.82 8.73
CA PRO A 48 -11.72 -7.10 8.06
C PRO A 48 -10.42 -7.07 7.25
N ALA A 49 -9.57 -8.09 7.40
CA ALA A 49 -8.19 -8.08 6.91
C ALA A 49 -8.09 -8.10 5.38
N ALA A 50 -8.45 -7.01 4.69
CA ALA A 50 -8.59 -6.95 3.24
C ALA A 50 -7.34 -7.45 2.50
N THR A 51 -7.55 -8.19 1.42
CA THR A 51 -6.48 -8.66 0.53
C THR A 51 -6.41 -7.77 -0.70
N LEU A 52 -5.22 -7.39 -1.11
CA LEU A 52 -5.00 -6.66 -2.36
C LEU A 52 -4.62 -7.62 -3.49
N VAL A 53 -5.15 -7.39 -4.68
CA VAL A 53 -4.72 -8.08 -5.90
C VAL A 53 -4.02 -7.08 -6.80
N LEU A 54 -2.69 -7.14 -6.89
CA LEU A 54 -1.93 -6.23 -7.75
C LEU A 54 -2.02 -6.69 -9.21
N ALA A 55 -2.64 -5.86 -10.05
CA ALA A 55 -2.78 -6.07 -11.49
C ALA A 55 -1.51 -5.71 -12.28
N SER A 56 -0.33 -6.17 -11.82
CA SER A 56 0.95 -5.78 -12.43
C SER A 56 2.06 -6.83 -12.26
N ALA A 57 2.82 -7.05 -13.34
CA ALA A 57 4.07 -7.81 -13.31
C ALA A 57 5.30 -7.01 -12.82
N SER A 58 5.16 -5.69 -12.60
CA SER A 58 6.31 -4.84 -12.28
C SER A 58 6.88 -5.16 -10.89
N PRO A 59 8.16 -5.59 -10.77
CA PRO A 59 8.77 -5.86 -9.47
C PRO A 59 8.77 -4.63 -8.55
N ARG A 60 8.86 -3.43 -9.13
CA ARG A 60 8.80 -2.16 -8.40
C ARG A 60 7.45 -1.97 -7.71
N ARG A 61 6.36 -2.20 -8.43
CA ARG A 61 5.01 -2.08 -7.87
C ARG A 61 4.73 -3.15 -6.81
N GLN A 62 5.29 -4.35 -6.97
CA GLN A 62 5.22 -5.42 -5.97
C GLN A 62 5.90 -5.02 -4.66
N GLU A 63 7.10 -4.41 -4.74
CA GLU A 63 7.78 -3.89 -3.56
C GLU A 63 6.98 -2.77 -2.88
N LEU A 64 6.41 -1.85 -3.66
CA LEU A 64 5.69 -0.69 -3.14
C LEU A 64 4.35 -1.06 -2.51
N ILE A 65 3.56 -1.94 -3.13
CA ILE A 65 2.26 -2.35 -2.60
C ILE A 65 2.41 -3.10 -1.27
N ALA A 66 3.49 -3.86 -1.11
CA ALA A 66 3.79 -4.57 0.14
C ALA A 66 3.99 -3.62 1.33
N LYS A 67 4.35 -2.35 1.09
CA LYS A 67 4.50 -1.33 2.15
C LYS A 67 3.17 -0.97 2.83
N LEU A 68 2.02 -1.29 2.22
CA LEU A 68 0.70 -1.06 2.80
C LEU A 68 0.38 -2.04 3.95
N GLY A 69 1.19 -3.07 4.17
CA GLY A 69 1.00 -4.01 5.28
C GLY A 69 -0.19 -4.97 5.13
N LEU A 70 -0.85 -4.98 3.97
CA LEU A 70 -1.94 -5.88 3.63
C LEU A 70 -1.42 -7.13 2.88
N PRO A 71 -2.09 -8.29 2.99
CA PRO A 71 -1.82 -9.43 2.12
C PRO A 71 -1.97 -9.04 0.65
N VAL A 72 -1.01 -9.44 -0.21
CA VAL A 72 -1.02 -9.10 -1.63
C VAL A 72 -0.89 -10.35 -2.51
N ILE A 73 -1.80 -10.49 -3.46
CA ILE A 73 -1.75 -11.46 -4.55
C ILE A 73 -1.28 -10.74 -5.81
N ILE A 74 -0.27 -11.28 -6.50
CA ILE A 74 0.22 -10.72 -7.76
C ILE A 74 -0.48 -11.41 -8.93
N ARG A 75 -1.18 -10.64 -9.76
CA ARG A 75 -1.83 -11.11 -10.98
C ARG A 75 -1.51 -10.14 -12.13
N PRO A 76 -0.51 -10.41 -12.96
CA PRO A 76 -0.23 -9.58 -14.12
C PRO A 76 -1.46 -9.44 -15.03
N SER A 77 -1.74 -8.22 -15.49
CA SER A 77 -2.77 -7.96 -16.49
C SER A 77 -2.21 -8.14 -17.90
N ASP A 78 -3.03 -8.67 -18.80
CA ASP A 78 -2.83 -8.76 -20.25
C ASP A 78 -3.64 -7.71 -21.04
N ALA A 79 -4.10 -6.65 -20.36
CA ALA A 79 -4.92 -5.61 -20.96
C ALA A 79 -4.22 -4.87 -22.12
N ASP A 80 -5.02 -4.44 -23.10
CA ASP A 80 -4.55 -3.60 -24.20
C ASP A 80 -4.11 -2.20 -23.73
N GLU A 81 -2.83 -1.89 -23.94
CA GLU A 81 -2.21 -0.61 -23.59
C GLU A 81 -2.27 0.42 -24.73
N ASN A 82 -2.93 0.12 -25.86
CA ASN A 82 -3.11 1.10 -26.92
C ASN A 82 -3.96 2.28 -26.46
N THR A 83 -3.48 3.49 -26.77
CA THR A 83 -4.12 4.75 -26.40
C THR A 83 -4.32 5.65 -27.61
N PRO A 84 -5.45 6.38 -27.70
CA PRO A 84 -5.64 7.42 -28.68
C PRO A 84 -4.59 8.54 -28.55
N PRO A 85 -4.12 9.11 -29.67
CA PRO A 85 -3.05 10.10 -29.68
C PRO A 85 -3.45 11.47 -29.08
N ASP A 86 -4.75 11.74 -28.95
CA ASP A 86 -5.32 12.97 -28.43
C ASP A 86 -5.55 12.96 -26.91
N TRP A 87 -5.28 11.83 -26.25
CA TRP A 87 -5.42 11.73 -24.80
C TRP A 87 -4.33 12.48 -24.05
N SER A 88 -4.74 13.19 -23.00
CA SER A 88 -3.79 13.80 -22.08
C SER A 88 -3.03 12.73 -21.29
N PRO A 89 -1.82 13.03 -20.80
CA PRO A 89 -1.07 12.12 -19.93
C PRO A 89 -1.88 11.59 -18.74
N ALA A 90 -2.67 12.45 -18.09
CA ALA A 90 -3.58 12.06 -17.01
C ALA A 90 -4.62 11.04 -17.47
N THR A 91 -5.30 11.30 -18.61
CA THR A 91 -6.31 10.39 -19.16
C THR A 91 -5.71 9.04 -19.50
N ILE A 92 -4.50 9.02 -20.09
CA ILE A 92 -3.77 7.79 -20.42
C ILE A 92 -3.59 6.92 -19.18
N VAL A 93 -3.00 7.46 -18.11
CA VAL A 93 -2.68 6.62 -16.94
C VAL A 93 -3.92 6.19 -16.16
N GLU A 94 -4.97 7.02 -16.12
CA GLU A 94 -6.24 6.68 -15.48
C GLU A 94 -6.92 5.53 -16.21
N GLU A 95 -7.11 5.64 -17.52
CA GLU A 95 -7.76 4.62 -18.36
C GLU A 95 -6.96 3.32 -18.41
N LEU A 96 -5.63 3.39 -18.54
CA LEU A 96 -4.79 2.19 -18.53
C LEU A 96 -4.79 1.49 -17.17
N SER A 97 -4.76 2.24 -16.07
CA SER A 97 -4.87 1.64 -14.73
C SER A 97 -6.21 0.94 -14.53
N LEU A 98 -7.30 1.51 -15.03
CA LEU A 98 -8.65 0.94 -14.95
C LEU A 98 -8.78 -0.33 -15.80
N ARG A 99 -8.31 -0.29 -17.04
CA ARG A 99 -8.29 -1.47 -17.94
C ARG A 99 -7.55 -2.64 -17.30
N LYS A 100 -6.38 -2.37 -16.71
CA LYS A 100 -5.58 -3.40 -16.02
C LYS A 100 -6.32 -4.02 -14.84
N ALA A 101 -6.94 -3.19 -14.00
CA ALA A 101 -7.74 -3.66 -12.87
C ALA A 101 -8.94 -4.51 -13.33
N ARG A 102 -9.66 -4.07 -14.37
CA ARG A 102 -10.81 -4.80 -14.92
C ARG A 102 -10.43 -6.15 -15.51
N ALA A 103 -9.39 -6.20 -16.35
CA ALA A 103 -8.93 -7.45 -16.95
C ALA A 103 -8.60 -8.51 -15.88
N VAL A 104 -7.92 -8.11 -14.80
CA VAL A 104 -7.61 -9.02 -13.69
C VAL A 104 -8.86 -9.41 -12.91
N ALA A 105 -9.78 -8.47 -12.64
CA ALA A 105 -11.03 -8.77 -11.94
C ALA A 105 -11.93 -9.74 -12.72
N GLU A 106 -12.00 -9.62 -14.04
CA GLU A 106 -12.77 -10.52 -14.92
C GLU A 106 -12.13 -11.90 -15.03
N ALA A 107 -10.80 -11.97 -15.05
CA ALA A 107 -10.06 -13.23 -15.16
C ALA A 107 -9.92 -13.99 -13.82
N THR A 108 -10.15 -13.33 -12.69
CA THR A 108 -10.00 -13.95 -11.37
C THR A 108 -11.32 -14.61 -10.96
N ASP A 109 -11.31 -15.94 -10.82
CA ASP A 109 -12.47 -16.64 -10.26
C ASP A 109 -12.70 -16.18 -8.82
N ARG A 110 -13.93 -15.74 -8.53
CA ARG A 110 -14.33 -15.34 -7.18
C ARG A 110 -14.13 -16.47 -6.18
N SER A 111 -14.18 -17.74 -6.60
CA SER A 111 -13.92 -18.89 -5.73
C SER A 111 -12.46 -18.96 -5.27
N GLU A 112 -11.50 -18.55 -6.11
CA GLU A 112 -10.08 -18.42 -5.76
C GLU A 112 -9.84 -17.28 -4.75
N LEU A 113 -10.70 -16.27 -4.76
CA LEU A 113 -10.71 -15.16 -3.81
C LEU A 113 -11.57 -15.45 -2.57
N ALA A 114 -12.46 -16.46 -2.61
CA ALA A 114 -13.50 -16.70 -1.61
C ALA A 114 -13.25 -17.94 -0.73
N GLY A 115 -11.99 -18.37 -0.56
CA GLY A 115 -11.59 -19.39 0.42
C GLY A 115 -11.79 -18.98 1.90
N GLY A 116 -12.81 -18.17 2.20
CA GLY A 116 -13.00 -17.47 3.47
C GLY A 116 -12.23 -16.15 3.58
N ALA A 117 -11.54 -15.73 2.51
CA ALA A 117 -10.76 -14.50 2.54
C ALA A 117 -11.67 -13.25 2.53
N PRO A 118 -11.34 -12.22 3.33
CA PRO A 118 -12.04 -10.93 3.34
C PRO A 118 -11.90 -10.17 2.02
N LEU A 119 -12.71 -9.13 1.85
CA LEU A 119 -12.77 -8.20 0.71
C LEU A 119 -11.46 -8.13 -0.09
N ALA A 120 -11.53 -8.51 -1.37
CA ALA A 120 -10.41 -8.44 -2.29
C ALA A 120 -10.48 -7.16 -3.13
N ILE A 121 -9.49 -6.28 -3.04
CA ILE A 121 -9.42 -5.07 -3.87
C ILE A 121 -8.37 -5.26 -4.96
N VAL A 122 -8.78 -5.17 -6.22
CA VAL A 122 -7.87 -5.19 -7.36
C VAL A 122 -7.24 -3.81 -7.53
N VAL A 123 -5.92 -3.76 -7.59
CA VAL A 123 -5.12 -2.53 -7.73
C VAL A 123 -4.47 -2.51 -9.11
N GLY A 124 -5.00 -1.69 -10.01
CA GLY A 124 -4.38 -1.38 -11.29
C GLY A 124 -3.51 -0.12 -11.19
N SER A 125 -2.38 -0.10 -11.90
CA SER A 125 -1.55 1.11 -11.98
C SER A 125 -0.80 1.21 -13.30
N ASP A 126 -0.68 2.43 -13.80
CA ASP A 126 0.08 2.78 -14.98
C ASP A 126 0.93 4.04 -14.75
N THR A 127 2.06 4.15 -15.46
CA THR A 127 3.04 5.23 -15.24
C THR A 127 3.63 5.65 -16.56
N ILE A 128 3.59 6.96 -16.84
CA ILE A 128 4.22 7.57 -18.02
C ILE A 128 5.04 8.80 -17.63
N VAL A 129 6.03 9.10 -18.44
CA VAL A 129 6.78 10.36 -18.38
C VAL A 129 6.20 11.29 -19.43
N ALA A 130 6.01 12.58 -19.11
CA ALA A 130 5.57 13.58 -20.06
C ALA A 130 6.48 14.80 -20.04
N LEU A 131 6.81 15.32 -21.22
CA LEU A 131 7.60 16.54 -21.38
C LEU A 131 6.80 17.52 -22.24
N ALA A 132 6.49 18.70 -21.69
CA ALA A 132 5.67 19.70 -22.37
C ALA A 132 4.33 19.14 -22.88
N GLY A 133 3.68 18.26 -22.09
CA GLY A 133 2.41 17.62 -22.43
C GLY A 133 2.51 16.37 -23.31
N GLU A 134 3.68 16.08 -23.90
CA GLU A 134 3.87 14.90 -24.74
C GLU A 134 4.29 13.69 -23.90
N ALA A 135 3.49 12.62 -23.96
CA ALA A 135 3.79 11.35 -23.28
C ALA A 135 4.96 10.61 -23.96
N MET A 136 5.84 10.07 -23.13
CA MET A 136 6.96 9.20 -23.49
C MET A 136 6.76 7.84 -22.82
N GLY A 137 6.50 6.84 -23.65
CA GLY A 137 6.43 5.44 -23.23
C GLY A 137 7.82 4.85 -23.01
N LYS A 138 7.91 3.52 -23.14
CA LYS A 138 9.18 2.78 -23.10
C LYS A 138 9.95 3.00 -24.42
N PRO A 139 11.29 3.09 -24.38
CA PRO A 139 12.07 3.19 -25.59
C PRO A 139 11.96 1.89 -26.42
N LYS A 140 11.99 2.02 -27.74
CA LYS A 140 11.95 0.88 -28.67
C LYS A 140 13.30 0.17 -28.77
N ASP A 141 14.38 0.93 -28.65
CA ASP A 141 15.76 0.50 -28.75
C ASP A 141 16.69 1.49 -28.00
N GLU A 142 17.99 1.20 -28.00
CA GLU A 142 19.01 2.05 -27.36
C GLU A 142 19.06 3.46 -27.97
N SER A 143 18.86 3.60 -29.29
CA SER A 143 18.89 4.91 -29.95
C SER A 143 17.70 5.78 -29.53
N ASP A 144 16.52 5.17 -29.40
CA ASP A 144 15.32 5.83 -28.90
C ASP A 144 15.50 6.25 -27.42
N ALA A 145 16.13 5.39 -26.60
CA ALA A 145 16.47 5.77 -25.21
C ALA A 145 17.44 6.95 -25.13
N GLU A 146 18.48 6.97 -25.95
CA GLU A 146 19.40 8.12 -26.04
C GLU A 146 18.67 9.39 -26.47
N ALA A 147 17.75 9.30 -27.45
CA ALA A 147 16.95 10.43 -27.91
C ALA A 147 16.01 10.95 -26.81
N MET A 148 15.32 10.06 -26.08
CA MET A 148 14.49 10.42 -24.93
C MET A 148 15.31 11.13 -23.84
N LEU A 149 16.44 10.56 -23.43
CA LEU A 149 17.30 11.15 -22.40
C LEU A 149 17.94 12.48 -22.85
N SER A 150 18.30 12.59 -24.12
CA SER A 150 18.80 13.85 -24.71
C SER A 150 17.73 14.94 -24.69
N ARG A 151 16.45 14.55 -24.83
CA ARG A 151 15.34 15.48 -24.59
C ARG A 151 15.26 15.82 -23.10
N LEU A 152 15.25 14.85 -22.19
CA LEU A 152 14.99 15.14 -20.77
C LEU A 152 16.10 15.92 -20.07
N GLN A 153 17.37 15.74 -20.48
CA GLN A 153 18.51 16.32 -19.78
C GLN A 153 18.42 17.86 -19.63
N GLY A 154 18.75 18.36 -18.45
CA GLY A 154 18.70 19.78 -18.09
C GLY A 154 17.29 20.37 -17.99
N ARG A 155 16.23 19.56 -18.12
CA ARG A 155 14.83 20.03 -18.10
C ARG A 155 14.06 19.44 -16.94
N SER A 156 12.94 20.09 -16.64
CA SER A 156 11.90 19.51 -15.80
C SER A 156 10.87 18.82 -16.68
N HIS A 157 10.42 17.66 -16.23
CA HIS A 157 9.35 16.88 -16.84
C HIS A 157 8.41 16.35 -15.75
N GLU A 158 7.29 15.81 -16.16
CA GLU A 158 6.24 15.31 -15.27
C GLU A 158 6.18 13.79 -15.37
N VAL A 159 5.97 13.15 -14.24
CA VAL A 159 5.70 11.71 -14.15
C VAL A 159 4.27 11.56 -13.66
N TYR A 160 3.43 10.98 -14.51
CA TYR A 160 2.04 10.70 -14.19
C TYR A 160 1.96 9.24 -13.78
N THR A 161 1.35 8.97 -12.64
CA THR A 161 1.00 7.61 -12.23
C THR A 161 -0.47 7.53 -11.88
N GLY A 162 -1.20 6.74 -12.66
CA GLY A 162 -2.61 6.43 -12.45
C GLY A 162 -2.75 5.19 -11.58
N VAL A 163 -3.78 5.18 -10.73
CA VAL A 163 -4.15 4.06 -9.86
C VAL A 163 -5.64 3.87 -9.93
N THR A 164 -6.07 2.62 -10.05
CA THR A 164 -7.46 2.20 -9.90
C THR A 164 -7.57 1.16 -8.80
N LEU A 165 -8.49 1.39 -7.87
CA LEU A 165 -8.98 0.37 -6.93
C LEU A 165 -10.34 -0.13 -7.42
N LEU A 166 -10.49 -1.44 -7.53
CA LEU A 166 -11.71 -2.08 -8.00
C LEU A 166 -12.11 -3.21 -7.05
N ASP A 167 -13.36 -3.18 -6.60
CA ASP A 167 -14.00 -4.27 -5.86
C ASP A 167 -14.73 -5.19 -6.85
N PRO A 168 -14.26 -6.42 -7.05
CA PRO A 168 -14.86 -7.36 -8.00
C PRO A 168 -16.22 -7.90 -7.52
N GLY A 169 -16.54 -7.79 -6.22
CA GLY A 169 -17.82 -8.20 -5.66
C GLY A 169 -18.94 -7.23 -6.00
N THR A 170 -18.67 -5.93 -5.94
CA THR A 170 -19.66 -4.88 -6.22
C THR A 170 -19.52 -4.25 -7.60
N GLY A 171 -18.38 -4.43 -8.26
CA GLY A 171 -18.00 -3.73 -9.49
C GLY A 171 -17.61 -2.26 -9.26
N ARG A 172 -17.58 -1.78 -8.01
CA ARG A 172 -17.20 -0.41 -7.68
C ARG A 172 -15.73 -0.20 -8.03
N ALA A 173 -15.45 0.86 -8.79
CA ALA A 173 -14.09 1.28 -9.13
C ALA A 173 -13.86 2.76 -8.79
N VAL A 174 -12.68 3.07 -8.25
CA VAL A 174 -12.21 4.43 -7.99
C VAL A 174 -10.86 4.61 -8.66
N THR A 175 -10.77 5.59 -9.55
CA THR A 175 -9.54 5.92 -10.28
C THR A 175 -9.07 7.32 -9.89
N ARG A 176 -7.75 7.46 -9.69
CA ARG A 176 -7.05 8.71 -9.41
C ARG A 176 -5.69 8.68 -10.08
N HIS A 177 -5.06 9.84 -10.24
CA HIS A 177 -3.66 9.94 -10.63
C HIS A 177 -2.89 10.88 -9.70
N GLN A 178 -1.57 10.69 -9.66
CA GLN A 178 -0.62 11.59 -9.03
C GLN A 178 0.34 12.11 -10.11
N VAL A 179 0.69 13.39 -10.02
CA VAL A 179 1.73 14.00 -10.86
C VAL A 179 2.91 14.36 -9.98
N THR A 180 4.11 13.99 -10.42
CA THR A 180 5.37 14.37 -9.77
C THR A 180 6.29 15.03 -10.79
N LYS A 181 6.83 16.19 -10.45
CA LYS A 181 7.77 16.91 -11.30
C LYS A 181 9.19 16.45 -10.98
N VAL A 182 9.95 16.11 -12.01
CA VAL A 182 11.35 15.65 -11.89
C VAL A 182 12.22 16.60 -12.71
N ARG A 183 13.32 17.06 -12.12
CA ARG A 183 14.37 17.82 -12.81
C ARG A 183 15.52 16.88 -13.13
N MET A 184 15.90 16.78 -14.39
CA MET A 184 17.11 16.06 -14.80
C MET A 184 18.31 17.00 -14.80
N LYS A 185 19.47 16.50 -14.37
CA LYS A 185 20.75 17.20 -14.47
C LYS A 185 21.06 17.52 -15.94
N THR A 186 21.95 18.49 -16.16
CA THR A 186 22.58 18.64 -17.48
C THR A 186 23.52 17.46 -17.71
N LEU A 187 23.31 16.71 -18.79
CA LEU A 187 24.07 15.49 -19.09
C LEU A 187 24.82 15.65 -20.41
N SER A 188 26.07 15.18 -20.44
CA SER A 188 26.79 15.03 -21.70
C SER A 188 26.28 13.81 -22.49
N PRO A 189 26.41 13.80 -23.83
CA PRO A 189 26.05 12.63 -24.64
C PRO A 189 26.75 11.34 -24.19
N GLU A 190 27.96 11.46 -23.65
CA GLU A 190 28.73 10.32 -23.14
C GLU A 190 28.14 9.75 -21.85
N GLN A 191 27.64 10.59 -20.94
CA GLN A 191 26.92 10.12 -19.74
C GLN A 191 25.62 9.41 -20.12
N ILE A 192 24.89 9.94 -21.10
CA ILE A 192 23.66 9.32 -21.62
C ILE A 192 23.97 7.93 -22.18
N ARG A 193 24.94 7.80 -23.09
CA ARG A 193 25.36 6.52 -23.67
C ARG A 193 25.77 5.49 -22.61
N ARG A 194 26.55 5.92 -21.61
CA ARG A 194 26.97 5.03 -20.51
C ARG A 194 25.80 4.51 -19.71
N TYR A 195 24.78 5.34 -19.46
CA TYR A 195 23.58 4.90 -18.77
C TYR A 195 22.75 3.96 -19.65
N VAL A 196 22.58 4.26 -20.94
CA VAL A 196 21.87 3.38 -21.88
C VAL A 196 22.54 2.01 -21.98
N ALA A 197 23.87 1.96 -22.03
CA ALA A 197 24.65 0.72 -22.07
C ALA A 197 24.48 -0.18 -20.83
N THR A 198 23.87 0.30 -19.74
CA THR A 198 23.51 -0.55 -18.58
C THR A 198 22.31 -1.46 -18.87
N GLY A 199 21.52 -1.17 -19.91
CA GLY A 199 20.24 -1.82 -20.20
C GLY A 199 19.09 -1.38 -19.29
N GLU A 200 19.36 -0.63 -18.21
CA GLU A 200 18.33 -0.14 -17.28
C GLU A 200 17.20 0.66 -17.95
N PRO A 201 17.43 1.48 -18.99
CA PRO A 201 16.36 2.29 -19.60
C PRO A 201 15.23 1.50 -20.27
N MET A 202 15.49 0.28 -20.73
CA MET A 202 14.68 -0.38 -21.76
C MET A 202 13.25 -0.70 -21.33
N ASP A 203 13.01 -0.98 -20.04
CA ASP A 203 11.69 -1.33 -19.50
C ASP A 203 10.96 -0.13 -18.87
N LYS A 204 11.44 1.11 -19.06
CA LYS A 204 11.00 2.28 -18.27
C LYS A 204 10.48 3.41 -19.15
N ALA A 205 9.36 3.98 -18.75
CA ALA A 205 8.81 5.17 -19.38
C ALA A 205 9.82 6.33 -19.30
N GLY A 206 10.04 7.04 -20.40
CA GLY A 206 11.03 8.11 -20.48
C GLY A 206 12.48 7.65 -20.34
N ALA A 207 12.75 6.34 -20.47
CA ALA A 207 14.09 5.76 -20.53
C ALA A 207 14.97 5.98 -19.28
N TYR A 208 14.40 6.14 -18.08
CA TYR A 208 15.17 6.14 -16.83
C TYR A 208 14.41 5.57 -15.63
N GLY A 209 15.15 5.11 -14.62
CA GLY A 209 14.60 4.58 -13.37
C GLY A 209 15.23 5.20 -12.13
N ILE A 210 14.43 5.85 -11.31
CA ILE A 210 14.96 6.61 -10.16
C ILE A 210 15.51 5.74 -9.02
N GLN A 211 15.16 4.45 -8.95
CA GLN A 211 15.73 3.55 -7.93
C GLN A 211 17.10 2.97 -8.30
N GLY A 212 17.50 3.07 -9.57
CA GLY A 212 18.72 2.46 -10.09
C GLY A 212 19.79 3.50 -10.42
N GLY A 213 20.60 3.22 -11.45
CA GLY A 213 21.56 4.17 -11.99
C GLY A 213 20.91 5.47 -12.46
N GLY A 214 19.61 5.46 -12.80
CA GLY A 214 18.85 6.66 -13.16
C GLY A 214 18.79 7.71 -12.04
N ALA A 215 18.98 7.32 -10.77
CA ALA A 215 19.12 8.25 -9.65
C ALA A 215 20.25 9.26 -9.86
N LEU A 216 21.33 8.85 -10.55
CA LEU A 216 22.48 9.71 -10.83
C LEU A 216 22.14 10.83 -11.82
N LEU A 217 21.08 10.66 -12.62
CA LEU A 217 20.62 11.61 -13.63
C LEU A 217 19.69 12.68 -13.07
N VAL A 218 19.03 12.41 -11.93
CA VAL A 218 18.04 13.30 -11.34
C VAL A 218 18.71 14.36 -10.46
N GLU A 219 18.29 15.61 -10.63
CA GLU A 219 18.71 16.77 -9.84
C GLU A 219 17.77 17.01 -8.66
N SER A 220 16.46 16.99 -8.89
CA SER A 220 15.45 17.19 -7.86
C SER A 220 14.11 16.56 -8.24
N ILE A 221 13.27 16.37 -7.22
CA ILE A 221 11.91 15.85 -7.33
C ILE A 221 11.01 16.77 -6.51
N GLU A 222 9.88 17.15 -7.09
CA GLU A 222 8.83 17.92 -6.45
C GLU A 222 7.52 17.13 -6.59
N GLY A 223 7.06 16.53 -5.49
CA GLY A 223 5.89 15.65 -5.44
C GLY A 223 6.21 14.29 -4.83
N ASP A 224 5.50 13.25 -5.26
CA ASP A 224 5.59 11.91 -4.69
C ASP A 224 6.67 11.06 -5.38
N PHE A 225 7.68 10.67 -4.61
CA PHE A 225 8.76 9.76 -5.03
C PHE A 225 8.25 8.36 -5.41
N TYR A 226 7.29 7.81 -4.67
CA TYR A 226 6.75 6.48 -4.96
C TYR A 226 5.87 6.49 -6.21
N GLY A 227 5.19 7.61 -6.47
CA GLY A 227 4.57 7.90 -7.75
C GLY A 227 5.56 7.79 -8.92
N VAL A 228 6.79 8.31 -8.79
CA VAL A 228 7.84 8.18 -9.84
C VAL A 228 8.32 6.73 -10.01
N MET A 229 8.41 5.97 -8.91
CA MET A 229 8.76 4.54 -8.97
C MET A 229 7.65 3.68 -9.61
N GLY A 230 6.42 4.19 -9.59
CA GLY A 230 5.29 3.66 -10.34
C GLY A 230 4.09 3.21 -9.51
N LEU A 231 4.06 3.51 -8.20
CA LEU A 231 2.88 3.32 -7.36
C LEU A 231 2.86 4.33 -6.20
N PRO A 232 1.98 5.35 -6.21
CA PRO A 232 1.91 6.36 -5.17
C PRO A 232 1.28 5.80 -3.89
N VAL A 233 2.09 5.25 -3.00
CA VAL A 233 1.64 4.48 -1.81
C VAL A 233 0.67 5.28 -0.93
N SER A 234 0.94 6.57 -0.69
CA SER A 234 0.08 7.44 0.11
C SER A 234 -1.28 7.70 -0.56
N LEU A 235 -1.31 7.88 -1.89
CA LEU A 235 -2.56 8.01 -2.64
C LEU A 235 -3.37 6.71 -2.57
N VAL A 236 -2.72 5.55 -2.71
CA VAL A 236 -3.39 4.24 -2.60
C VAL A 236 -4.01 4.06 -1.21
N ALA A 237 -3.27 4.41 -0.15
CA ALA A 237 -3.78 4.36 1.22
C ALA A 237 -5.04 5.23 1.40
N GLY A 238 -5.03 6.49 0.95
CA GLY A 238 -6.20 7.35 1.03
C GLY A 238 -7.37 6.88 0.15
N MET A 239 -7.10 6.25 -0.99
CA MET A 239 -8.15 5.65 -1.82
C MET A 239 -8.81 4.44 -1.14
N LEU A 240 -8.06 3.65 -0.37
CA LEU A 240 -8.57 2.48 0.36
C LEU A 240 -9.62 2.86 1.42
N GLU A 241 -9.58 4.07 1.97
CA GLU A 241 -10.61 4.56 2.90
C GLU A 241 -12.01 4.55 2.28
N SER A 242 -12.13 4.81 0.97
CA SER A 242 -13.41 4.72 0.26
C SER A 242 -13.95 3.28 0.15
N PHE A 243 -13.12 2.30 0.49
CA PHE A 243 -13.44 0.88 0.62
C PHE A 243 -13.51 0.39 2.05
N ASP A 244 -13.61 1.31 3.02
CA ASP A 244 -13.67 1.01 4.45
C ASP A 244 -12.41 0.28 4.97
N ILE A 245 -11.28 0.44 4.25
CA ILE A 245 -9.97 -0.09 4.61
C ILE A 245 -9.10 1.10 5.03
N VAL A 246 -8.88 1.26 6.33
CA VAL A 246 -8.07 2.34 6.90
C VAL A 246 -6.70 1.80 7.29
N LEU A 247 -5.65 2.46 6.83
CA LEU A 247 -4.26 2.18 7.20
C LEU A 247 -3.77 3.22 8.23
N PRO A 248 -2.71 2.92 9.00
CA PRO A 248 -2.16 3.84 10.01
C PRO A 248 -1.72 5.21 9.46
#